data_AF-A0A9N9I275-F1
#
_entry.id   AF-A0A9N9I275-F1
#
_cell.length_a   1.000
_cell.length_b   1.000
_cell.length_c   1.000
_cell.angle_alpha   90.00
_cell.angle_beta   90.00
_cell.angle_gamma   90.00
#
_symmetry.space_group_name_H-M   'P 1'
#
loop_
_entity.id
_entity.type
_entity.pdbx_description
1 polymer ?
#
loop_
_entity_poly.entity_id
_entity_poly.type
_entity_poly.pdbx_seq_one_letter_code
_entity_poly.pdbx_strand_id
1 'polypeptide(L)'
;SEFEDETYSRSNSSVDCGYYGITKEECEARFCYWKPSEDPGAKWCMFKKDKEYTCAVDPATRIDCGYFGIQEKECVEKNCCWNPRDDVVGANYCYFRKVPCSGYKVVGSWKNDRRLIVDLKLIDDGCNNYGSDPKLLKFLVEYQTIDRLHVKIFDPERSRYEIPEDIVPIPPSEQIDSDPLYLFSYKENPFTFSVTRRSTGEQIINTNVPGMDSLTFEEQYMELSFQLPPDPYIYGLGEIVQTLRRNPRSTFQTLWSRDAATPFAENVYGVHPFYIEIRNGTAHGVFLRNSNGMDVSITPLKLNWKVIGGVFDFYFFLGPTPEDVIAQYTKVVGRPALPPYWALGYHQSRWGYNNLTVLSNVVENFRRNKIPLETIWTDLDYMDGFKDFTWHPTNYPRNEVAKFTKKLHENNQHYVVIVDPAIKIEAKYMAYEEGVKRGIFIKNTEGEDIVGKSWP
;
A
#
# COMPACT_ATOMS: atom_id res chain seq x y z
N SER A 1 10.82 -20.00 35.97
CA SER A 1 11.78 -20.98 35.44
C SER A 1 12.05 -20.59 34.01
N GLU A 2 13.31 -20.47 33.66
CA GLU A 2 13.84 -19.94 32.41
C GLU A 2 13.22 -20.64 31.19
N PHE A 3 12.68 -19.87 30.25
CA PHE A 3 12.54 -20.31 28.88
C PHE A 3 13.88 -20.02 28.23
N GLU A 4 14.69 -21.06 28.05
CA GLU A 4 15.88 -21.00 27.20
C GLU A 4 15.43 -20.66 25.77
N ASP A 5 15.94 -19.55 25.24
CA ASP A 5 15.96 -19.26 23.81
C ASP A 5 16.75 -20.40 23.13
N GLU A 6 16.06 -21.40 22.58
CA GLU A 6 16.70 -22.39 21.71
C GLU A 6 17.07 -21.71 20.38
N THR A 7 18.20 -21.00 20.36
CA THR A 7 18.95 -20.73 19.14
C THR A 7 19.37 -22.08 18.53
N TYR A 8 18.54 -22.62 17.63
CA TYR A 8 18.88 -23.81 16.84
C TYR A 8 19.96 -23.46 15.82
N SER A 9 21.21 -23.33 16.28
CA SER A 9 22.37 -23.33 15.38
C SER A 9 22.56 -24.76 14.87
N ARG A 10 22.11 -25.03 13.64
CA ARG A 10 22.56 -26.13 12.77
C ARG A 10 21.80 -26.04 11.43
N SER A 11 22.15 -25.07 10.58
CA SER A 11 21.96 -25.30 9.14
C SER A 11 23.07 -26.25 8.70
N ASN A 12 22.76 -27.55 8.63
CA ASN A 12 23.66 -28.49 8.01
C ASN A 12 23.64 -28.19 6.50
N SER A 13 24.71 -27.62 5.96
CA SER A 13 24.85 -27.24 4.54
C SER A 13 24.80 -28.43 3.57
N SER A 14 24.39 -29.62 4.03
CA SER A 14 24.20 -30.85 3.28
C SER A 14 22.72 -31.16 2.97
N VAL A 15 21.78 -30.36 3.48
CA VAL A 15 20.33 -30.51 3.25
C VAL A 15 19.92 -29.79 1.96
N ASP A 16 19.16 -30.49 1.11
CA ASP A 16 18.62 -29.94 -0.13
C ASP A 16 17.39 -29.09 0.20
N CYS A 17 17.27 -27.94 -0.43
CA CYS A 17 16.11 -27.04 -0.33
C CYS A 17 15.48 -26.74 -1.70
N GLY A 18 16.03 -27.34 -2.75
CA GLY A 18 15.51 -27.26 -4.11
C GLY A 18 14.55 -28.39 -4.46
N TYR A 19 14.25 -28.47 -5.75
CA TYR A 19 13.56 -29.60 -6.38
C TYR A 19 14.27 -29.93 -7.70
N TYR A 20 13.97 -31.09 -8.27
CA TYR A 20 14.57 -31.51 -9.54
C TYR A 20 14.26 -30.51 -10.66
N GLY A 21 15.30 -29.97 -11.31
CA GLY A 21 15.16 -28.96 -12.37
C GLY A 21 15.05 -27.51 -11.87
N ILE A 22 15.22 -27.25 -10.57
CA ILE A 22 15.24 -25.89 -10.03
C ILE A 22 16.33 -25.04 -10.68
N THR A 23 15.99 -23.80 -11.05
CA THR A 23 16.96 -22.84 -11.60
C THR A 23 17.81 -22.22 -10.49
N LYS A 24 18.90 -21.55 -10.88
CA LYS A 24 19.72 -20.79 -9.93
C LYS A 24 18.88 -19.70 -9.24
N GLU A 25 18.09 -18.97 -10.01
CA GLU A 25 17.24 -17.89 -9.54
C GLU A 25 16.17 -18.40 -8.57
N GLU A 26 15.53 -19.53 -8.88
CA GLU A 26 14.54 -20.18 -7.99
C GLU A 26 15.19 -20.73 -6.70
N CYS A 27 16.42 -21.23 -6.80
CA CYS A 27 17.19 -21.68 -5.64
C CYS A 27 17.54 -20.52 -4.71
N GLU A 28 18.02 -19.41 -5.27
CA GLU A 28 18.34 -18.20 -4.51
C GLU A 28 17.08 -17.57 -3.91
N ALA A 29 15.94 -17.60 -4.62
CA ALA A 29 14.63 -17.19 -4.11
C ALA A 29 14.12 -18.04 -2.94
N ARG A 30 14.67 -19.25 -2.76
CA ARG A 30 14.40 -20.15 -1.62
C ARG A 30 15.42 -20.02 -0.49
N PHE A 31 16.17 -18.92 -0.45
CA PHE A 31 17.16 -18.62 0.60
C PHE A 31 18.34 -19.60 0.66
N CYS A 32 18.63 -20.23 -0.47
CA CYS A 32 19.67 -21.23 -0.60
C CYS A 32 20.84 -20.75 -1.45
N TYR A 33 21.96 -21.47 -1.40
CA TYR A 33 23.08 -21.27 -2.30
C TYR A 33 23.07 -22.31 -3.41
N TRP A 34 23.30 -21.83 -4.62
CA TRP A 34 23.45 -22.66 -5.79
C TRP A 34 24.87 -23.26 -5.85
N LYS A 35 24.95 -24.59 -6.01
CA LYS A 35 26.19 -25.33 -6.16
C LYS A 35 26.14 -26.16 -7.44
N PRO A 36 26.67 -25.66 -8.57
CA PRO A 36 26.70 -26.44 -9.80
C PRO A 36 27.59 -27.68 -9.62
N SER A 37 27.16 -28.81 -10.18
CA SER A 37 27.88 -30.09 -10.13
C SER A 37 27.63 -30.89 -11.41
N GLU A 38 28.66 -31.58 -11.90
CA GLU A 38 28.58 -32.50 -13.05
C GLU A 38 28.02 -33.89 -12.67
N ASP A 39 27.88 -34.16 -11.37
CA ASP A 39 27.28 -35.39 -10.85
C ASP A 39 25.74 -35.31 -10.88
N PRO A 40 25.05 -36.22 -11.60
CA PRO A 40 23.57 -36.26 -11.68
C PRO A 40 22.86 -36.47 -10.34
N GLY A 41 23.55 -37.00 -9.32
CA GLY A 41 23.01 -37.21 -7.97
C GLY A 41 23.32 -36.08 -6.98
N ALA A 42 24.06 -35.06 -7.40
CA ALA A 42 24.45 -33.97 -6.52
C ALA A 42 23.32 -32.96 -6.31
N LYS A 43 23.18 -32.49 -5.05
CA LYS A 43 22.24 -31.45 -4.67
C LYS A 43 22.72 -30.10 -5.22
N TRP A 44 21.94 -29.48 -6.09
CA TRP A 44 22.29 -28.19 -6.72
C TRP A 44 21.88 -26.98 -5.90
N CYS A 45 20.90 -27.14 -5.01
CA CYS A 45 20.38 -26.06 -4.17
C CYS A 45 20.47 -26.44 -2.69
N MET A 46 21.37 -25.80 -1.94
CA MET A 46 21.68 -26.19 -0.57
C MET A 46 21.52 -25.00 0.37
N PHE A 47 21.13 -25.21 1.63
CA PHE A 47 21.04 -24.10 2.58
C PHE A 47 22.40 -23.42 2.79
N LYS A 48 22.42 -22.07 2.80
CA LYS A 48 23.63 -21.27 3.07
C LYS A 48 24.21 -21.65 4.43
N LYS A 49 25.51 -21.98 4.45
CA LYS A 49 26.27 -22.14 5.70
C LYS A 49 26.47 -20.76 6.33
N ASP A 50 26.50 -20.70 7.65
CA ASP A 50 26.98 -19.54 8.45
C ASP A 50 26.03 -18.34 8.65
N LYS A 51 24.74 -18.41 8.26
CA LYS A 51 23.74 -17.45 8.76
C LYS A 51 22.88 -18.09 9.85
N GLU A 52 22.77 -17.44 11.01
CA GLU A 52 21.83 -17.86 12.05
C GLU A 52 20.41 -17.53 11.59
N TYR A 53 19.62 -18.58 11.37
CA TYR A 53 18.21 -18.48 11.03
C TYR A 53 17.39 -18.61 12.31
N THR A 54 16.38 -17.76 12.47
CA THR A 54 15.53 -17.75 13.66
C THR A 54 14.09 -18.13 13.36
N CYS A 55 13.44 -18.70 14.38
CA CYS A 55 11.99 -18.83 14.45
C CYS A 55 11.30 -17.66 15.18
N ALA A 56 12.07 -16.68 15.66
CA ALA A 56 11.55 -15.42 16.20
C ALA A 56 11.07 -14.50 15.06
N VAL A 57 10.10 -14.97 14.28
CA VAL A 57 9.47 -14.22 13.20
C VAL A 57 8.13 -13.68 13.70
N ASP A 58 7.97 -12.37 13.56
CA ASP A 58 6.74 -11.67 13.91
C ASP A 58 5.52 -12.33 13.26
N PRO A 59 4.47 -12.71 14.03
CA PRO A 59 3.30 -13.41 13.51
C PRO A 59 2.66 -12.75 12.29
N ALA A 60 2.68 -11.43 12.19
CA ALA A 60 2.08 -10.73 11.07
C ALA A 60 2.95 -10.75 9.80
N THR A 61 4.23 -11.07 9.88
CA THR A 61 5.17 -11.15 8.74
C THR A 61 5.50 -12.58 8.31
N ARG A 62 4.89 -13.57 8.97
CA ARG A 62 5.14 -14.99 8.73
C ARG A 62 4.67 -15.39 7.34
N ILE A 63 5.59 -15.93 6.54
CA ILE A 63 5.26 -16.54 5.25
C ILE A 63 4.94 -18.00 5.49
N ASP A 64 3.77 -18.44 5.02
CA ASP A 64 3.33 -19.82 5.12
C ASP A 64 4.34 -20.77 4.45
N CYS A 65 4.81 -21.75 5.20
CA CYS A 65 5.64 -22.85 4.69
C CYS A 65 4.84 -24.17 4.58
N GLY A 66 3.61 -24.14 5.07
CA GLY A 66 2.76 -25.28 5.24
C GLY A 66 1.79 -25.51 4.08
N TYR A 67 0.75 -26.23 4.43
CA TYR A 67 -0.51 -26.35 3.70
C TYR A 67 -1.62 -26.43 4.75
N PHE A 68 -2.85 -26.26 4.32
CA PHE A 68 -4.00 -26.34 5.21
C PHE A 68 -4.05 -27.69 5.96
N GLY A 69 -3.98 -27.65 7.30
CA GLY A 69 -4.01 -28.85 8.16
C GLY A 69 -2.66 -29.49 8.46
N ILE A 70 -1.54 -28.90 8.01
CA ILE A 70 -0.18 -29.38 8.33
C ILE A 70 0.01 -29.49 9.85
N GLN A 71 0.69 -30.55 10.29
CA GLN A 71 1.00 -30.79 11.70
C GLN A 71 2.42 -30.30 12.06
N GLU A 72 2.67 -30.08 13.35
CA GLU A 72 3.96 -29.61 13.87
C GLU A 72 5.15 -30.41 13.33
N LYS A 73 5.07 -31.73 13.41
CA LYS A 73 6.14 -32.63 12.99
C LYS A 73 6.47 -32.45 11.50
N GLU A 74 5.44 -32.39 10.65
CA GLU A 74 5.60 -32.22 9.20
C GLU A 74 6.19 -30.84 8.87
N CYS A 75 5.81 -29.80 9.63
CA CYS A 75 6.36 -28.46 9.48
C CYS A 75 7.86 -28.40 9.82
N VAL A 76 8.25 -28.99 10.94
CA VAL A 76 9.65 -29.01 11.39
C VAL A 76 10.52 -29.87 10.46
N GLU A 77 9.98 -30.98 9.95
CA GLU A 77 10.65 -31.82 8.94
C GLU A 77 10.90 -31.07 7.61
N LYS A 78 10.04 -30.11 7.26
CA LYS A 78 10.26 -29.17 6.14
C LYS A 78 11.29 -28.08 6.43
N ASN A 79 11.99 -28.14 7.58
CA ASN A 79 12.93 -27.12 8.04
C ASN A 79 12.28 -25.75 8.30
N CYS A 80 11.00 -25.76 8.67
CA CYS A 80 10.24 -24.56 9.00
C CYS A 80 10.04 -24.42 10.51
N CYS A 81 9.44 -23.31 10.92
CA CYS A 81 9.12 -22.99 12.30
C CYS A 81 7.66 -23.29 12.56
N TRP A 82 7.39 -23.92 13.70
CA TRP A 82 6.05 -24.15 14.21
C TRP A 82 5.81 -23.30 15.45
N ASN A 83 4.79 -22.43 15.42
CA ASN A 83 4.41 -21.63 16.58
C ASN A 83 2.94 -21.19 16.47
N PRO A 84 1.98 -21.99 17.02
CA PRO A 84 0.59 -21.58 17.13
C PRO A 84 0.48 -20.45 18.16
N ARG A 85 -0.18 -19.34 17.78
CA ARG A 85 -0.33 -18.14 18.60
C ARG A 85 -1.81 -17.77 18.72
N ASP A 86 -2.32 -17.75 19.94
CA ASP A 86 -3.73 -17.40 20.23
C ASP A 86 -3.96 -15.88 20.33
N ASP A 87 -2.89 -15.08 20.47
CA ASP A 87 -2.95 -13.63 20.62
C ASP A 87 -3.04 -12.88 19.28
N VAL A 88 -2.78 -13.56 18.16
CA VAL A 88 -2.86 -13.01 16.81
C VAL A 88 -3.72 -13.91 15.94
N VAL A 89 -4.90 -13.41 15.55
CA VAL A 89 -5.84 -14.17 14.72
C VAL A 89 -5.31 -14.29 13.29
N GLY A 90 -5.28 -15.52 12.75
CA GLY A 90 -4.92 -15.78 11.36
C GLY A 90 -3.42 -15.87 11.06
N ALA A 91 -2.56 -15.86 12.09
CA ALA A 91 -1.13 -16.04 11.90
C ALA A 91 -0.78 -17.45 11.40
N ASN A 92 0.16 -17.55 10.45
CA ASN A 92 0.66 -18.84 9.98
C ASN A 92 1.36 -19.62 11.11
N TYR A 93 0.88 -20.83 11.39
CA TYR A 93 1.45 -21.70 12.42
C TYR A 93 2.75 -22.34 11.95
N CYS A 94 2.77 -22.78 10.69
CA CYS A 94 3.98 -23.26 10.01
C CYS A 94 4.52 -22.17 9.08
N TYR A 95 5.74 -21.69 9.33
CA TYR A 95 6.29 -20.56 8.57
C TYR A 95 7.79 -20.70 8.33
N PHE A 96 8.28 -20.04 7.28
CA PHE A 96 9.70 -20.03 6.97
C PHE A 96 10.51 -19.32 8.05
N ARG A 97 11.70 -19.86 8.34
CA ARG A 97 12.73 -19.19 9.13
C ARG A 97 13.20 -17.93 8.40
N LYS A 98 13.63 -16.91 9.13
CA LYS A 98 14.26 -15.71 8.56
C LYS A 98 15.64 -15.47 9.15
N VAL A 99 16.50 -14.81 8.38
CA VAL A 99 17.71 -14.18 8.93
C VAL A 99 17.27 -12.85 9.55
N PRO A 100 17.49 -12.61 10.85
CA PRO A 100 17.19 -11.32 11.47
C PRO A 100 17.90 -10.18 10.73
N CYS A 101 17.19 -9.09 10.46
CA CYS A 101 17.77 -7.90 9.86
C CYS A 101 18.27 -6.98 10.99
N SER A 102 19.59 -7.00 11.26
CA SER A 102 20.21 -6.09 12.25
C SER A 102 19.97 -4.60 11.90
N GLY A 103 19.69 -4.30 10.63
CA GLY A 103 19.36 -2.99 10.10
C GLY A 103 20.60 -2.14 9.84
N TYR A 104 20.52 -0.85 10.16
CA TYR A 104 21.54 0.13 9.80
C TYR A 104 22.10 0.81 11.04
N LYS A 105 23.30 1.38 10.93
CA LYS A 105 23.90 2.24 11.96
C LYS A 105 24.25 3.61 11.39
N VAL A 106 24.24 4.61 12.25
CA VAL A 106 24.64 5.98 11.90
C VAL A 106 26.15 6.05 11.77
N VAL A 107 26.61 6.64 10.66
CA VAL A 107 28.05 6.89 10.41
C VAL A 107 28.38 8.37 10.23
N GLY A 108 27.36 9.21 10.05
CA GLY A 108 27.50 10.65 9.93
C GLY A 108 26.15 11.33 10.05
N SER A 109 26.16 12.60 10.45
CA SER A 109 24.96 13.43 10.41
C SER A 109 25.32 14.88 10.14
N TRP A 110 24.38 15.57 9.49
CA TRP A 110 24.43 16.99 9.22
C TRP A 110 23.08 17.60 9.55
N LYS A 111 23.07 18.74 10.24
CA LYS A 111 21.84 19.40 10.68
C LYS A 111 21.92 20.90 10.48
N ASN A 112 20.80 21.48 10.08
CA ASN A 112 20.51 22.90 10.20
C ASN A 112 19.10 23.09 10.81
N ASP A 113 18.58 24.32 10.80
CA ASP A 113 17.30 24.65 11.42
C ASP A 113 16.08 23.98 10.75
N ARG A 114 16.21 23.57 9.48
CA ARG A 114 15.09 23.02 8.68
C ARG A 114 15.26 21.55 8.31
N ARG A 115 16.47 21.03 8.33
CA ARG A 115 16.81 19.71 7.85
C ARG A 115 17.82 19.02 8.74
N LEU A 116 17.63 17.72 8.91
CA LEU A 116 18.64 16.80 9.44
C LEU A 116 18.83 15.70 8.39
N ILE A 117 20.07 15.45 8.01
CA ILE A 117 20.47 14.36 7.12
C ILE A 117 21.37 13.44 7.95
N VAL A 118 21.04 12.15 7.97
CA VAL A 118 21.80 11.11 8.66
C VAL A 118 22.25 10.10 7.63
N ASP A 119 23.55 9.82 7.62
CA ASP A 119 24.15 8.79 6.78
C ASP A 119 24.11 7.47 7.53
N LEU A 120 23.47 6.48 6.90
CA LEU A 120 23.24 5.16 7.45
C LEU A 120 24.09 4.14 6.70
N LYS A 121 24.75 3.25 7.43
CA LYS A 121 25.52 2.12 6.89
C LYS A 121 24.91 0.82 7.36
N LEU A 122 24.74 -0.13 6.45
CA LEU A 122 24.24 -1.47 6.76
C LEU A 122 25.11 -2.11 7.85
N ILE A 123 24.46 -2.75 8.83
CA ILE A 123 25.15 -3.53 9.87
C ILE A 123 25.46 -4.90 9.30
N ASP A 124 26.71 -5.34 9.49
CA ASP A 124 27.25 -6.60 8.97
C ASP A 124 26.99 -6.75 7.46
N ASP A 125 26.55 -7.94 7.02
CA ASP A 125 26.31 -8.23 5.59
C ASP A 125 24.85 -8.01 5.15
N GLY A 126 23.96 -7.62 6.06
CA GLY A 126 22.51 -7.57 5.84
C GLY A 126 21.84 -8.95 5.83
N CYS A 127 20.51 -8.94 5.95
CA CYS A 127 19.73 -10.18 5.96
C CYS A 127 19.58 -10.75 4.55
N ASN A 128 19.38 -9.88 3.55
CA ASN A 128 19.15 -10.20 2.14
C ASN A 128 18.08 -11.29 1.96
N ASN A 129 16.93 -11.09 2.62
CA ASN A 129 15.86 -12.07 2.64
C ASN A 129 15.07 -12.05 1.31
N TYR A 130 14.73 -10.88 0.79
CA TYR A 130 13.88 -10.68 -0.39
C TYR A 130 14.53 -9.81 -1.47
N GLY A 131 15.85 -9.64 -1.38
CA GLY A 131 16.65 -8.84 -2.29
C GLY A 131 18.00 -8.50 -1.69
N SER A 132 18.78 -7.69 -2.40
CA SER A 132 20.03 -7.16 -1.84
C SER A 132 19.74 -5.94 -0.95
N ASP A 133 20.37 -5.90 0.23
CA ASP A 133 20.40 -4.71 1.09
C ASP A 133 21.40 -3.67 0.54
N PRO A 134 20.99 -2.41 0.27
CA PRO A 134 21.92 -1.33 -0.01
C PRO A 134 22.92 -1.13 1.12
N LYS A 135 24.19 -0.93 0.79
CA LYS A 135 25.23 -0.76 1.82
C LYS A 135 25.15 0.59 2.53
N LEU A 136 24.58 1.59 1.86
CA LEU A 136 24.39 2.95 2.36
C LEU A 136 22.95 3.39 2.14
N LEU A 137 22.39 4.11 3.11
CA LEU A 137 21.13 4.82 2.98
C LEU A 137 21.32 6.26 3.48
N LYS A 138 20.44 7.16 3.03
CA LYS A 138 20.25 8.47 3.62
C LYS A 138 18.91 8.53 4.33
N PHE A 139 18.94 9.09 5.53
CA PHE A 139 17.75 9.42 6.31
C PHE A 139 17.63 10.93 6.41
N LEU A 140 16.60 11.48 5.77
CA LEU A 140 16.28 12.90 5.73
C LEU A 140 15.13 13.18 6.69
N VAL A 141 15.26 14.25 7.48
CA VAL A 141 14.19 14.85 8.25
C VAL A 141 14.03 16.28 7.77
N GLU A 142 12.81 16.67 7.44
CA GLU A 142 12.45 18.05 7.12
C GLU A 142 11.41 18.56 8.12
N TYR A 143 11.79 19.62 8.84
CA TYR A 143 10.91 20.36 9.73
C TYR A 143 10.09 21.32 8.86
N GLN A 144 9.01 20.81 8.26
CA GLN A 144 8.26 21.53 7.23
C GLN A 144 7.34 22.62 7.81
N THR A 145 6.63 22.32 8.90
CA THR A 145 5.80 23.29 9.63
C THR A 145 5.85 23.00 11.13
N ILE A 146 5.18 23.83 11.93
CA ILE A 146 5.03 23.60 13.38
C ILE A 146 4.30 22.28 13.70
N ASP A 147 3.48 21.77 12.79
CA ASP A 147 2.57 20.64 13.00
C ASP A 147 2.76 19.49 12.00
N ARG A 148 3.70 19.60 11.06
CA ARG A 148 4.04 18.60 10.04
C ARG A 148 5.54 18.34 10.00
N LEU A 149 5.91 17.08 10.22
CA LEU A 149 7.27 16.56 10.08
C LEU A 149 7.31 15.63 8.86
N HIS A 150 8.27 15.81 7.97
CA HIS A 150 8.52 14.91 6.86
C HIS A 150 9.82 14.14 7.09
N VAL A 151 9.80 12.83 6.88
CA VAL A 151 10.93 11.93 7.06
C VAL A 151 11.05 11.02 5.86
N LYS A 152 12.25 10.90 5.29
CA LYS A 152 12.50 10.06 4.12
C LYS A 152 13.73 9.18 4.30
N ILE A 153 13.62 7.90 3.96
CA ILE A 153 14.72 6.93 3.90
C ILE A 153 14.89 6.47 2.46
N PHE A 154 16.06 6.69 1.88
CA PHE A 154 16.31 6.41 0.48
C PHE A 154 17.75 5.97 0.22
N ASP A 155 17.96 5.28 -0.90
CA ASP A 155 19.26 4.89 -1.40
C ASP A 155 19.91 6.09 -2.14
N PRO A 156 21.08 6.59 -1.69
CA PRO A 156 21.75 7.72 -2.33
C PRO A 156 22.53 7.33 -3.59
N GLU A 157 22.84 6.05 -3.80
CA GLU A 157 23.62 5.55 -4.93
C GLU A 157 22.73 5.09 -6.09
N ARG A 158 21.52 4.60 -5.78
CA ARG A 158 20.55 4.13 -6.77
C ARG A 158 19.22 4.86 -6.62
N SER A 159 18.82 5.55 -7.69
CA SER A 159 17.48 6.13 -7.76
C SER A 159 16.43 5.01 -7.74
N ARG A 160 15.58 5.02 -6.71
CA ARG A 160 14.40 4.15 -6.61
C ARG A 160 13.16 4.90 -7.06
N TYR A 161 12.09 4.18 -7.36
CA TYR A 161 10.82 4.80 -7.74
C TYR A 161 10.27 5.65 -6.59
N GLU A 162 9.84 6.85 -6.92
CA GLU A 162 9.11 7.75 -6.04
C GLU A 162 7.90 8.28 -6.79
N ILE A 163 6.82 8.58 -6.07
CA ILE A 163 5.65 9.19 -6.69
C ILE A 163 6.09 10.54 -7.31
N PRO A 164 5.83 10.79 -8.60
CA PRO A 164 6.22 12.04 -9.23
C PRO A 164 5.54 13.27 -8.61
N GLU A 165 6.26 14.38 -8.48
CA GLU A 165 5.77 15.62 -7.87
C GLU A 165 4.68 16.32 -8.71
N ASP A 166 4.65 16.10 -10.02
CA ASP A 166 3.60 16.60 -10.91
C ASP A 166 2.26 15.87 -10.72
N ILE A 167 2.29 14.65 -10.18
CA ILE A 167 1.10 13.86 -9.86
C ILE A 167 0.63 14.12 -8.43
N VAL A 168 1.55 14.05 -7.46
CA VAL A 168 1.28 14.37 -6.05
C VAL A 168 2.32 15.39 -5.59
N PRO A 169 1.99 16.70 -5.62
CA PRO A 169 2.90 17.76 -5.23
C PRO A 169 3.44 17.59 -3.81
N ILE A 170 4.73 17.87 -3.64
CA ILE A 170 5.33 17.97 -2.32
C ILE A 170 5.06 19.38 -1.79
N PRO A 171 4.40 19.53 -0.62
CA PRO A 171 4.10 20.85 -0.09
C PRO A 171 5.40 21.56 0.31
N PRO A 172 5.51 22.89 0.07
CA PRO A 172 6.68 23.64 0.50
C PRO A 172 6.81 23.62 2.03
N SER A 173 8.04 23.77 2.51
CA SER A 173 8.28 24.10 3.92
C SER A 173 7.84 25.53 4.19
N GLU A 174 7.14 25.75 5.30
CA GLU A 174 6.70 27.07 5.75
C GLU A 174 7.77 27.72 6.66
N GLN A 175 7.64 29.02 6.91
CA GLN A 175 8.46 29.67 7.93
C GLN A 175 8.00 29.20 9.31
N ILE A 176 8.95 28.77 10.13
CA ILE A 176 8.70 28.29 11.49
C ILE A 176 9.19 29.38 12.44
N ASP A 177 8.26 30.22 12.89
CA ASP A 177 8.55 31.34 13.81
C ASP A 177 8.42 30.94 15.29
N SER A 178 8.03 29.69 15.56
CA SER A 178 7.82 29.15 16.91
C SER A 178 8.30 27.70 16.99
N ASP A 179 8.51 27.19 18.21
CA ASP A 179 8.91 25.80 18.41
C ASP A 179 7.89 24.82 17.79
N PRO A 180 8.34 23.82 17.00
CA PRO A 180 7.44 22.79 16.49
C PRO A 180 6.76 22.02 17.63
N LEU A 181 5.52 21.57 17.38
CA LEU A 181 4.71 20.78 18.32
C LEU A 181 5.29 19.38 18.60
N TYR A 182 6.38 19.03 17.92
CA TYR A 182 7.06 17.76 17.99
C TYR A 182 8.55 17.91 18.31
N LEU A 183 9.11 16.83 18.85
CA LEU A 183 10.54 16.60 19.03
C LEU A 183 10.93 15.37 18.23
N PHE A 184 12.03 15.46 17.49
CA PHE A 184 12.59 14.32 16.76
C PHE A 184 13.87 13.83 17.46
N SER A 185 14.03 12.52 17.60
CA SER A 185 15.25 11.91 18.12
C SER A 185 15.53 10.56 17.44
N TYR A 186 16.79 10.13 17.44
CA TYR A 186 17.20 8.84 16.90
C TYR A 186 18.27 8.17 17.78
N LYS A 187 18.38 6.83 17.70
CA LYS A 187 19.49 6.04 18.22
C LYS A 187 20.42 5.65 17.08
N GLU A 188 21.70 5.48 17.39
CA GLU A 188 22.72 5.32 16.36
C GLU A 188 22.95 3.86 15.92
N ASN A 189 22.85 2.89 16.82
CA ASN A 189 23.18 1.49 16.53
C ASN A 189 22.40 0.51 17.44
N PRO A 190 21.45 -0.27 16.92
CA PRO A 190 20.86 -0.12 15.59
C PRO A 190 20.09 1.20 15.45
N PHE A 191 19.98 1.69 14.22
CA PHE A 191 19.28 2.93 13.89
C PHE A 191 17.78 2.78 14.16
N THR A 192 17.25 3.65 14.99
CA THR A 192 15.81 3.79 15.26
C THR A 192 15.50 5.26 15.46
N PHE A 193 14.26 5.69 15.23
CA PHE A 193 13.85 7.06 15.48
C PHE A 193 12.53 7.14 16.24
N SER A 194 12.29 8.30 16.84
CA SER A 194 11.03 8.61 17.49
C SER A 194 10.61 10.05 17.25
N VAL A 195 9.29 10.24 17.24
CA VAL A 195 8.62 11.54 17.19
C VAL A 195 7.80 11.67 18.46
N THR A 196 8.10 12.70 19.24
CA THR A 196 7.48 12.96 20.54
C THR A 196 6.65 14.21 20.47
N ARG A 197 5.40 14.16 20.96
CA ARG A 197 4.58 15.34 21.16
C ARG A 197 5.20 16.20 22.26
N ARG A 198 5.61 17.42 21.91
CA ARG A 198 6.36 18.32 22.81
C ARG A 198 5.60 18.64 24.10
N SER A 199 4.30 18.87 24.00
CA SER A 199 3.47 19.31 25.13
C SER A 199 3.28 18.25 26.23
N THR A 200 3.27 16.97 25.86
CA THR A 200 2.98 15.86 26.79
C THR A 200 4.18 14.96 27.05
N GLY A 201 5.22 15.01 26.20
CA GLY A 201 6.31 14.03 26.22
C GLY A 201 5.94 12.67 25.65
N GLU A 202 4.74 12.51 25.10
CA GLU A 202 4.26 11.25 24.53
C GLU A 202 4.96 10.92 23.20
N GLN A 203 5.60 9.75 23.10
CA GLN A 203 6.12 9.23 21.84
C GLN A 203 4.98 8.74 20.95
N ILE A 204 4.58 9.58 19.99
CA ILE A 204 3.55 9.23 19.01
C ILE A 204 4.08 8.24 17.97
N ILE A 205 5.37 8.32 17.65
CA ILE A 205 6.08 7.37 16.79
C ILE A 205 7.33 6.91 17.53
N ASN A 206 7.56 5.60 17.56
CA ASN A 206 8.81 5.01 18.05
C ASN A 206 9.09 3.74 17.23
N THR A 207 10.20 3.72 16.50
CA THR A 207 10.57 2.57 15.66
C THR A 207 11.37 1.49 16.39
N ASN A 208 11.75 1.74 17.66
CA ASN A 208 12.41 0.75 18.49
C ASN A 208 11.38 -0.21 19.11
N VAL A 209 10.87 -1.15 18.30
CA VAL A 209 9.86 -2.12 18.69
C VAL A 209 10.53 -3.43 19.14
N PRO A 210 10.34 -3.87 20.40
CA PRO A 210 10.93 -5.11 20.88
C PRO A 210 10.53 -6.33 20.03
N GLY A 211 11.51 -7.14 19.64
CA GLY A 211 11.30 -8.36 18.85
C GLY A 211 11.03 -8.12 17.37
N MET A 212 11.25 -6.91 16.86
CA MET A 212 11.20 -6.58 15.43
C MET A 212 12.58 -6.17 14.93
N ASP A 213 12.81 -6.35 13.63
CA ASP A 213 13.96 -5.76 12.95
C ASP A 213 13.89 -4.22 13.01
N SER A 214 15.04 -3.57 13.10
CA SER A 214 15.10 -2.11 13.32
C SER A 214 14.68 -1.30 12.08
N LEU A 215 15.20 -1.71 10.92
CA LEU A 215 14.89 -1.18 9.59
C LEU A 215 15.33 -2.21 8.54
N THR A 216 14.39 -2.71 7.74
CA THR A 216 14.69 -3.54 6.57
C THR A 216 14.46 -2.72 5.32
N PHE A 217 15.46 -2.68 4.43
CA PHE A 217 15.39 -1.91 3.19
C PHE A 217 16.14 -2.67 2.10
N GLU A 218 15.41 -3.48 1.34
CA GLU A 218 15.92 -4.32 0.26
C GLU A 218 15.30 -3.89 -1.08
N GLU A 219 15.75 -4.46 -2.20
CA GLU A 219 15.25 -4.11 -3.53
C GLU A 219 13.73 -4.28 -3.69
N GLN A 220 13.18 -5.42 -3.25
CA GLN A 220 11.76 -5.76 -3.43
C GLN A 220 11.00 -5.88 -2.11
N TYR A 221 11.60 -5.47 -0.99
CA TYR A 221 10.97 -5.51 0.32
C TYR A 221 11.54 -4.45 1.24
N MET A 222 10.67 -3.70 1.90
CA MET A 222 11.04 -2.76 2.94
C MET A 222 10.10 -2.94 4.13
N GLU A 223 10.66 -2.90 5.33
CA GLU A 223 9.92 -3.10 6.58
C GLU A 223 10.28 -2.02 7.60
N LEU A 224 9.26 -1.39 8.18
CA LEU A 224 9.42 -0.47 9.29
C LEU A 224 8.25 -0.59 10.26
N SER A 225 8.57 -0.74 11.54
CA SER A 225 7.57 -0.93 12.59
C SER A 225 7.47 0.28 13.51
N PHE A 226 6.27 0.54 14.02
CA PHE A 226 5.97 1.55 15.02
C PHE A 226 5.40 0.90 16.27
N GLN A 227 5.88 1.33 17.43
CA GLN A 227 5.33 0.91 18.71
C GLN A 227 3.95 1.55 18.91
N LEU A 228 3.00 0.75 19.34
CA LEU A 228 1.64 1.17 19.69
C LEU A 228 1.35 0.93 21.18
N PRO A 229 0.32 1.57 21.76
CA PRO A 229 -0.24 1.15 23.03
C PRO A 229 -0.90 -0.24 22.90
N PRO A 230 -1.31 -0.88 24.01
CA PRO A 230 -1.99 -2.18 23.98
C PRO A 230 -3.33 -2.18 23.21
N ASP A 231 -4.09 -1.08 23.29
CA ASP A 231 -5.40 -0.92 22.63
C ASP A 231 -5.47 0.40 21.83
N PRO A 232 -4.79 0.49 20.68
CA PRO A 232 -4.74 1.70 19.87
C PRO A 232 -6.09 2.00 19.21
N TYR A 233 -6.39 3.29 19.04
CA TYR A 233 -7.55 3.78 18.28
C TYR A 233 -7.09 4.28 16.93
N ILE A 234 -6.99 3.36 15.96
CA ILE A 234 -6.50 3.65 14.59
C ILE A 234 -7.66 3.65 13.59
N TYR A 235 -7.63 4.62 12.68
CA TYR A 235 -8.63 4.87 11.64
C TYR A 235 -7.93 5.18 10.30
N GLY A 236 -8.47 4.75 9.17
CA GLY A 236 -7.87 4.94 7.85
C GLY A 236 -7.43 3.62 7.21
N LEU A 237 -6.35 3.67 6.42
CA LEU A 237 -5.82 2.54 5.64
C LEU A 237 -6.86 1.97 4.66
N GLY A 238 -7.53 2.85 3.94
CA GLY A 238 -8.53 2.47 2.94
C GLY A 238 -7.91 2.06 1.59
N GLU A 239 -8.66 1.45 0.70
CA GLU A 239 -10.09 1.14 0.79
C GLU A 239 -10.35 -0.30 1.22
N ILE A 240 -11.35 -0.49 2.09
CA ILE A 240 -11.65 -1.78 2.72
C ILE A 240 -13.08 -1.76 3.29
N VAL A 241 -13.78 -2.90 3.17
CA VAL A 241 -15.06 -3.12 3.82
C VAL A 241 -14.82 -3.70 5.23
N GLN A 242 -14.79 -2.83 6.24
CA GLN A 242 -14.62 -3.20 7.65
C GLN A 242 -15.12 -2.08 8.58
N THR A 243 -15.17 -2.34 9.89
CA THR A 243 -15.40 -1.33 10.93
C THR A 243 -14.43 -0.15 10.81
N LEU A 244 -14.91 1.07 11.09
CA LEU A 244 -14.09 2.30 10.98
C LEU A 244 -12.81 2.22 11.82
N ARG A 245 -12.93 1.88 13.11
CA ARG A 245 -11.78 1.55 13.97
C ARG A 245 -11.17 0.23 13.52
N ARG A 246 -9.86 0.22 13.27
CA ARG A 246 -9.09 -0.98 12.94
C ARG A 246 -9.03 -1.92 14.15
N ASN A 247 -9.02 -3.23 13.91
CA ASN A 247 -8.91 -4.22 15.00
C ASN A 247 -7.45 -4.27 15.48
N PRO A 248 -7.14 -3.86 16.73
CA PRO A 248 -5.77 -3.81 17.22
C PRO A 248 -5.11 -5.18 17.41
N ARG A 249 -5.89 -6.27 17.34
CA ARG A 249 -5.39 -7.64 17.54
C ARG A 249 -5.14 -8.43 16.26
N SER A 250 -5.69 -7.98 15.14
CA SER A 250 -5.69 -8.78 13.91
C SER A 250 -5.98 -7.97 12.65
N THR A 251 -5.52 -6.72 12.58
CA THR A 251 -5.62 -6.00 11.30
C THR A 251 -4.46 -6.44 10.42
N PHE A 252 -4.79 -6.92 9.23
CA PHE A 252 -3.85 -7.10 8.14
C PHE A 252 -4.47 -6.42 6.92
N GLN A 253 -4.00 -5.22 6.61
CA GLN A 253 -4.53 -4.42 5.52
C GLN A 253 -3.60 -4.50 4.32
N THR A 254 -4.05 -5.14 3.25
CA THR A 254 -3.39 -5.04 1.94
C THR A 254 -3.83 -3.75 1.25
N LEU A 255 -2.86 -3.02 0.71
CA LEU A 255 -3.03 -1.78 -0.03
C LEU A 255 -2.56 -2.03 -1.46
N TRP A 256 -3.52 -2.49 -2.28
CA TRP A 256 -3.34 -2.79 -3.70
C TRP A 256 -4.68 -2.64 -4.42
N SER A 257 -4.78 -1.74 -5.39
CA SER A 257 -6.04 -1.48 -6.09
C SER A 257 -6.53 -2.72 -6.83
N ARG A 258 -7.75 -3.14 -6.54
CA ARG A 258 -8.39 -4.35 -7.07
C ARG A 258 -9.87 -4.09 -7.32
N ASP A 259 -10.34 -4.44 -8.51
CA ASP A 259 -11.78 -4.54 -8.77
C ASP A 259 -12.35 -5.75 -8.02
N ALA A 260 -13.02 -5.48 -6.91
CA ALA A 260 -13.70 -6.47 -6.10
C ALA A 260 -14.87 -5.82 -5.36
N ALA A 261 -16.09 -6.32 -5.61
CA ALA A 261 -17.34 -5.69 -5.20
C ALA A 261 -17.36 -5.22 -3.73
N THR A 262 -17.38 -6.17 -2.79
CA THR A 262 -17.41 -5.90 -1.34
C THR A 262 -16.84 -7.06 -0.51
N PRO A 263 -15.64 -7.58 -0.80
CA PRO A 263 -15.03 -8.59 0.07
C PRO A 263 -14.75 -7.99 1.45
N PHE A 264 -15.04 -8.76 2.51
CA PHE A 264 -14.79 -8.31 3.88
C PHE A 264 -13.31 -8.42 4.21
N ALA A 265 -12.74 -7.34 4.75
CA ALA A 265 -11.36 -7.28 5.18
C ALA A 265 -10.29 -7.54 4.08
N GLU A 266 -10.63 -7.34 2.82
CA GLU A 266 -9.71 -7.45 1.67
C GLU A 266 -9.54 -6.09 0.98
N ASN A 267 -8.48 -5.96 0.18
CA ASN A 267 -8.24 -4.80 -0.67
C ASN A 267 -9.27 -4.71 -1.81
N VAL A 268 -9.72 -3.48 -2.07
CA VAL A 268 -10.65 -3.14 -3.16
C VAL A 268 -10.07 -1.98 -4.01
N TYR A 269 -10.88 -1.04 -4.48
CA TYR A 269 -10.53 -0.08 -5.53
C TYR A 269 -9.45 0.94 -5.13
N GLY A 270 -9.62 1.62 -4.00
CA GLY A 270 -8.73 2.68 -3.55
C GLY A 270 -7.53 2.22 -2.70
N VAL A 271 -6.45 3.00 -2.75
CA VAL A 271 -5.24 2.80 -1.92
C VAL A 271 -4.88 4.09 -1.21
N HIS A 272 -5.01 4.09 0.11
CA HIS A 272 -4.79 5.24 0.98
C HIS A 272 -3.89 4.84 2.15
N PRO A 273 -2.54 4.92 1.99
CA PRO A 273 -1.56 4.61 3.04
C PRO A 273 -1.47 5.73 4.09
N PHE A 274 -2.62 6.11 4.64
CA PHE A 274 -2.80 7.13 5.66
C PHE A 274 -3.63 6.59 6.81
N TYR A 275 -3.21 6.87 8.04
CA TYR A 275 -4.02 6.60 9.22
C TYR A 275 -3.99 7.76 10.22
N ILE A 276 -5.01 7.82 11.05
CA ILE A 276 -5.10 8.65 12.25
C ILE A 276 -5.07 7.72 13.45
N GLU A 277 -4.24 8.04 14.45
CA GLU A 277 -4.31 7.42 15.77
C GLU A 277 -4.76 8.45 16.81
N ILE A 278 -5.74 8.07 17.62
CA ILE A 278 -6.20 8.84 18.77
C ILE A 278 -5.61 8.22 20.04
N ARG A 279 -4.91 9.04 20.83
CA ARG A 279 -4.27 8.63 22.07
C ARG A 279 -4.38 9.74 23.11
N ASN A 280 -4.83 9.38 24.32
CA ASN A 280 -4.89 10.30 25.48
C ASN A 280 -5.60 11.64 25.18
N GLY A 281 -6.67 11.62 24.38
CA GLY A 281 -7.46 12.81 24.03
C GLY A 281 -6.88 13.69 22.93
N THR A 282 -5.74 13.31 22.34
CA THR A 282 -5.17 13.97 21.16
C THR A 282 -5.07 13.01 19.97
N ALA A 283 -4.94 13.54 18.76
CA ALA A 283 -4.77 12.78 17.54
C ALA A 283 -3.43 13.11 16.88
N HIS A 284 -2.89 12.15 16.15
CA HIS A 284 -1.85 12.38 15.15
C HIS A 284 -2.15 11.55 13.91
N GLY A 285 -1.59 11.97 12.78
CA GLY A 285 -1.72 11.27 11.51
C GLY A 285 -0.38 10.82 10.97
N VAL A 286 -0.40 9.72 10.22
CA VAL A 286 0.76 9.22 9.49
C VAL A 286 0.35 8.93 8.06
N PHE A 287 1.07 9.49 7.11
CA PHE A 287 0.94 9.20 5.68
C PHE A 287 2.26 8.66 5.16
N LEU A 288 2.23 7.50 4.50
CA LEU A 288 3.35 6.99 3.72
C LEU A 288 3.13 7.32 2.24
N ARG A 289 3.92 8.23 1.70
CA ARG A 289 3.90 8.62 0.28
C ARG A 289 4.59 7.55 -0.58
N ASN A 290 3.93 6.41 -0.73
CA ASN A 290 4.38 5.29 -1.56
C ASN A 290 3.16 4.65 -2.25
N SER A 291 3.31 4.25 -3.51
CA SER A 291 2.23 3.66 -4.33
C SER A 291 2.48 2.20 -4.75
N ASN A 292 3.57 1.60 -4.27
CA ASN A 292 3.82 0.18 -4.46
C ASN A 292 2.82 -0.64 -3.63
N GLY A 293 2.67 -1.92 -3.97
CA GLY A 293 1.95 -2.84 -3.11
C GLY A 293 2.52 -2.83 -1.70
N MET A 294 1.64 -2.82 -0.72
CA MET A 294 2.07 -2.84 0.67
C MET A 294 1.03 -3.49 1.57
N ASP A 295 1.51 -4.04 2.67
CA ASP A 295 0.69 -4.52 3.77
C ASP A 295 0.95 -3.66 5.01
N VAL A 296 -0.12 -3.33 5.73
CA VAL A 296 -0.05 -2.73 7.06
C VAL A 296 -0.69 -3.69 8.05
N SER A 297 0.13 -4.23 8.96
CA SER A 297 -0.38 -5.11 10.01
C SER A 297 -0.39 -4.42 11.36
N ILE A 298 -1.49 -4.56 12.10
CA ILE A 298 -1.67 -4.04 13.45
C ILE A 298 -1.95 -5.23 14.37
N THR A 299 -1.07 -5.39 15.34
CA THR A 299 -1.16 -6.37 16.42
C THR A 299 -0.92 -5.64 17.75
N PRO A 300 -1.15 -6.28 18.91
CA PRO A 300 -0.93 -5.62 20.19
C PRO A 300 0.49 -5.04 20.26
N LEU A 301 0.59 -3.78 20.68
CA LEU A 301 1.84 -3.04 20.86
C LEU A 301 2.60 -2.64 19.59
N LYS A 302 2.12 -2.96 18.38
CA LYS A 302 2.86 -2.63 17.15
C LYS A 302 2.00 -2.48 15.89
N LEU A 303 2.46 -1.58 15.02
CA LEU A 303 2.07 -1.47 13.62
C LEU A 303 3.30 -1.72 12.76
N ASN A 304 3.13 -2.42 11.65
CA ASN A 304 4.22 -2.76 10.76
C ASN A 304 3.84 -2.46 9.30
N TRP A 305 4.66 -1.64 8.65
CA TRP A 305 4.61 -1.34 7.23
C TRP A 305 5.51 -2.29 6.45
N LYS A 306 4.95 -2.99 5.47
CA LYS A 306 5.68 -3.88 4.56
C LYS A 306 5.41 -3.44 3.14
N VAL A 307 6.45 -3.05 2.42
CA VAL A 307 6.30 -2.39 1.11
C VAL A 307 7.18 -3.09 0.09
N ILE A 308 6.65 -3.42 -1.09
CA ILE A 308 7.38 -4.18 -2.10
C ILE A 308 8.22 -3.32 -3.06
N GLY A 309 8.45 -2.05 -2.74
CA GLY A 309 9.23 -1.16 -3.61
C GLY A 309 9.22 0.32 -3.20
N GLY A 310 9.95 1.12 -3.97
CA GLY A 310 10.05 2.58 -3.77
C GLY A 310 10.93 2.96 -2.58
N VAL A 311 10.52 3.97 -1.81
CA VAL A 311 11.24 4.50 -0.63
C VAL A 311 10.29 4.60 0.57
N PHE A 312 10.83 4.80 1.77
CA PHE A 312 10.02 5.27 2.90
C PHE A 312 9.99 6.80 2.88
N ASP A 313 8.83 7.38 2.58
CA ASP A 313 8.58 8.83 2.53
C ASP A 313 7.37 9.12 3.42
N PHE A 314 7.62 9.40 4.70
CA PHE A 314 6.61 9.55 5.74
C PHE A 314 6.33 11.02 6.05
N TYR A 315 5.04 11.35 6.19
CA TYR A 315 4.57 12.58 6.81
C TYR A 315 3.89 12.26 8.14
N PHE A 316 4.29 13.00 9.18
CA PHE A 316 3.68 12.95 10.51
C PHE A 316 2.94 14.25 10.79
N PHE A 317 1.67 14.14 11.17
CA PHE A 317 0.75 15.26 11.41
C PHE A 317 0.37 15.30 12.89
N LEU A 318 0.57 16.43 13.57
CA LEU A 318 0.49 16.48 15.03
C LEU A 318 -0.92 16.74 15.59
N GLY A 319 -1.91 17.07 14.76
CA GLY A 319 -3.26 17.43 15.23
C GLY A 319 -3.28 18.80 15.93
N PRO A 320 -3.93 18.95 17.10
CA PRO A 320 -4.20 17.89 18.08
C PRO A 320 -5.58 17.22 17.98
N THR A 321 -6.53 17.77 17.24
CA THR A 321 -7.84 17.11 17.02
C THR A 321 -7.80 16.22 15.77
N PRO A 322 -8.66 15.19 15.64
CA PRO A 322 -8.79 14.43 14.40
C PRO A 322 -9.05 15.31 13.17
N GLU A 323 -9.82 16.39 13.33
CA GLU A 323 -10.12 17.38 12.30
C GLU A 323 -8.86 18.14 11.88
N ASP A 324 -8.02 18.56 12.82
CA ASP A 324 -6.74 19.21 12.53
C ASP A 324 -5.81 18.27 11.76
N VAL A 325 -5.78 16.98 12.12
CA VAL A 325 -4.99 15.97 11.41
C VAL A 325 -5.43 15.85 9.94
N ILE A 326 -6.73 15.77 9.68
CA ILE A 326 -7.26 15.76 8.30
C ILE A 326 -6.95 17.07 7.57
N ALA A 327 -7.05 18.21 8.27
CA ALA A 327 -6.72 19.51 7.71
C ALA A 327 -5.22 19.60 7.34
N GLN A 328 -4.33 19.03 8.14
CA GLN A 328 -2.89 18.95 7.87
C GLN A 328 -2.59 18.00 6.72
N TYR A 329 -3.20 16.80 6.70
CA TYR A 329 -3.03 15.81 5.65
C TYR A 329 -3.45 16.35 4.28
N THR A 330 -4.62 16.99 4.17
CA THR A 330 -5.12 17.55 2.91
C THR A 330 -4.38 18.82 2.46
N LYS A 331 -3.51 19.43 3.30
CA LYS A 331 -2.53 20.41 2.81
C LYS A 331 -1.40 19.75 2.01
N VAL A 332 -1.12 18.46 2.25
CA VAL A 332 -0.09 17.68 1.54
C VAL A 332 -0.66 17.09 0.27
N VAL A 333 -1.75 16.33 0.37
CA VAL A 333 -2.29 15.56 -0.77
C VAL A 333 -3.26 16.36 -1.65
N GLY A 334 -3.51 17.62 -1.31
CA GLY A 334 -4.49 18.47 -1.98
C GLY A 334 -5.83 18.54 -1.25
N ARG A 335 -6.44 19.73 -1.29
CA ARG A 335 -7.79 19.94 -0.73
C ARG A 335 -8.82 19.29 -1.65
N PRO A 336 -9.92 18.73 -1.10
CA PRO A 336 -11.02 18.26 -1.91
C PRO A 336 -11.51 19.35 -2.87
N ALA A 337 -11.74 18.99 -4.13
CA ALA A 337 -12.33 19.90 -5.10
C ALA A 337 -13.74 20.29 -4.65
N LEU A 338 -14.12 21.56 -4.82
CA LEU A 338 -15.48 22.02 -4.55
C LEU A 338 -16.41 21.41 -5.62
N PRO A 339 -17.35 20.52 -5.26
CA PRO A 339 -18.26 19.96 -6.24
C PRO A 339 -19.22 21.04 -6.75
N PRO A 340 -19.71 20.93 -8.00
CA PRO A 340 -20.79 21.78 -8.46
C PRO A 340 -22.06 21.49 -7.63
N TYR A 341 -22.88 22.51 -7.37
CA TYR A 341 -24.01 22.39 -6.43
C TYR A 341 -24.98 21.26 -6.77
N TRP A 342 -25.23 21.02 -8.06
CA TRP A 342 -26.12 19.95 -8.54
C TRP A 342 -25.61 18.55 -8.18
N ALA A 343 -24.31 18.35 -7.96
CA ALA A 343 -23.77 17.05 -7.56
C ALA A 343 -24.20 16.63 -6.14
N LEU A 344 -24.76 17.57 -5.35
CA LEU A 344 -25.32 17.30 -4.01
C LEU A 344 -26.82 16.91 -4.08
N GLY A 345 -27.45 17.03 -5.25
CA GLY A 345 -28.83 16.62 -5.46
C GLY A 345 -28.97 15.10 -5.62
N TYR A 346 -30.21 14.61 -5.74
CA TYR A 346 -30.44 13.17 -5.91
C TYR A 346 -30.05 12.71 -7.32
N HIS A 347 -29.22 11.67 -7.39
CA HIS A 347 -28.77 11.02 -8.62
C HIS A 347 -29.45 9.66 -8.77
N GLN A 348 -30.03 9.38 -9.94
CA GLN A 348 -30.58 8.06 -10.27
C GLN A 348 -29.68 7.38 -11.30
N SER A 349 -29.27 6.15 -11.01
CA SER A 349 -28.49 5.30 -11.92
C SER A 349 -28.94 3.84 -11.86
N ARG A 350 -28.62 3.10 -12.92
CA ARG A 350 -28.77 1.65 -13.03
C ARG A 350 -28.03 1.19 -14.29
N TRP A 351 -27.36 0.05 -14.19
CA TRP A 351 -27.11 -0.80 -15.36
C TRP A 351 -28.37 -1.58 -15.74
N GLY A 352 -28.85 -1.38 -16.96
CA GLY A 352 -30.03 -2.04 -17.54
C GLY A 352 -31.10 -1.07 -18.01
N TYR A 353 -30.77 0.20 -18.20
CA TYR A 353 -31.64 1.12 -18.95
C TYR A 353 -31.42 0.87 -20.44
N ASN A 354 -32.01 -0.22 -20.96
CA ASN A 354 -31.65 -0.76 -22.28
C ASN A 354 -31.96 0.15 -23.48
N ASN A 355 -32.77 1.21 -23.31
CA ASN A 355 -33.02 2.21 -24.35
C ASN A 355 -33.52 3.54 -23.76
N LEU A 356 -33.49 4.58 -24.60
CA LEU A 356 -33.84 5.94 -24.21
C LEU A 356 -35.31 6.11 -23.77
N THR A 357 -36.23 5.27 -24.25
CA THR A 357 -37.64 5.29 -23.81
C THR A 357 -37.77 4.86 -22.35
N VAL A 358 -37.06 3.80 -21.96
CA VAL A 358 -37.01 3.33 -20.56
C VAL A 358 -36.42 4.43 -19.67
N LEU A 359 -35.30 5.02 -20.07
CA LEU A 359 -34.65 6.12 -19.34
C LEU A 359 -35.58 7.33 -19.18
N SER A 360 -36.25 7.72 -20.26
CA SER A 360 -37.22 8.84 -20.25
C SER A 360 -38.39 8.56 -19.32
N ASN A 361 -38.91 7.33 -19.31
CA ASN A 361 -39.98 6.93 -18.40
C ASN A 361 -39.56 6.99 -16.93
N VAL A 362 -38.29 6.69 -16.60
CA VAL A 362 -37.77 6.85 -15.24
C VAL A 362 -37.85 8.33 -14.83
N VAL A 363 -37.32 9.24 -15.65
CA VAL A 363 -37.36 10.69 -15.37
C VAL A 363 -38.79 11.20 -15.19
N GLU A 364 -39.71 10.83 -16.09
CA GLU A 364 -41.11 11.24 -16.00
C GLU A 364 -41.82 10.63 -14.77
N ASN A 365 -41.43 9.43 -14.33
CA ASN A 365 -41.97 8.83 -13.12
C ASN A 365 -41.51 9.58 -11.85
N PHE A 366 -40.26 10.03 -11.77
CA PHE A 366 -39.81 10.91 -10.68
C PHE A 366 -40.66 12.18 -10.62
N ARG A 367 -40.85 12.83 -11.78
CA ARG A 367 -41.69 14.03 -11.91
C ARG A 367 -43.14 13.77 -11.50
N ARG A 368 -43.77 12.71 -12.04
CA ARG A 368 -45.16 12.34 -11.76
C ARG A 368 -45.40 12.07 -10.28
N ASN A 369 -44.44 11.44 -9.61
CA ASN A 369 -44.52 11.13 -8.19
C ASN A 369 -43.95 12.25 -7.29
N LYS A 370 -43.57 13.40 -7.85
CA LYS A 370 -43.02 14.55 -7.12
C LYS A 370 -41.78 14.21 -6.28
N ILE A 371 -40.94 13.31 -6.79
CA ILE A 371 -39.66 12.95 -6.18
C ILE A 371 -38.57 13.82 -6.84
N PRO A 372 -37.76 14.56 -6.07
CA PRO A 372 -36.66 15.35 -6.62
C PRO A 372 -35.67 14.46 -7.37
N LEU A 373 -35.30 14.86 -8.59
CA LEU A 373 -34.27 14.22 -9.40
C LEU A 373 -33.40 15.30 -10.02
N GLU A 374 -32.16 15.41 -9.55
CA GLU A 374 -31.20 16.38 -10.05
C GLU A 374 -30.45 15.84 -11.27
N THR A 375 -30.02 14.57 -11.20
CA THR A 375 -29.17 13.97 -12.23
C THR A 375 -29.65 12.56 -12.58
N ILE A 376 -29.80 12.27 -13.87
CA ILE A 376 -30.02 10.92 -14.39
C ILE A 376 -28.74 10.40 -15.04
N TRP A 377 -28.43 9.12 -14.80
CA TRP A 377 -27.23 8.47 -15.29
C TRP A 377 -27.58 7.37 -16.29
N THR A 378 -26.67 7.11 -17.23
CA THR A 378 -26.66 5.85 -17.99
C THR A 378 -25.36 5.10 -17.82
N ASP A 379 -25.51 3.81 -17.55
CA ASP A 379 -24.43 2.82 -17.59
C ASP A 379 -24.14 2.40 -19.04
N LEU A 380 -23.36 1.32 -19.24
CA LEU A 380 -22.88 0.80 -20.53
C LEU A 380 -23.92 0.67 -21.65
N ASP A 381 -25.21 0.58 -21.32
CA ASP A 381 -26.33 0.38 -22.25
C ASP A 381 -26.40 1.45 -23.36
N TYR A 382 -25.85 2.64 -23.13
CA TYR A 382 -25.87 3.72 -24.12
C TYR A 382 -24.88 3.53 -25.27
N MET A 383 -23.86 2.70 -25.08
CA MET A 383 -22.74 2.53 -26.00
C MET A 383 -23.05 1.55 -27.14
N ASP A 384 -22.44 1.75 -28.31
CA ASP A 384 -22.45 0.77 -29.40
C ASP A 384 -21.47 -0.37 -29.08
N GLY A 385 -21.99 -1.53 -28.65
CA GLY A 385 -21.18 -2.69 -28.30
C GLY A 385 -20.18 -2.41 -27.18
N PHE A 386 -20.60 -1.64 -26.16
CA PHE A 386 -19.79 -1.25 -24.98
C PHE A 386 -18.53 -0.43 -25.30
N LYS A 387 -18.46 0.17 -26.50
CA LYS A 387 -17.34 1.05 -26.90
C LYS A 387 -17.54 2.46 -26.36
N ASP A 388 -16.56 2.96 -25.62
CA ASP A 388 -16.53 4.37 -25.20
C ASP A 388 -16.71 5.36 -26.36
N PHE A 389 -17.20 6.55 -26.04
CA PHE A 389 -17.39 7.65 -27.00
C PHE A 389 -18.32 7.33 -28.18
N THR A 390 -19.16 6.29 -28.06
CA THR A 390 -20.18 5.92 -29.05
C THR A 390 -21.60 6.06 -28.48
N TRP A 391 -22.58 6.02 -29.37
CA TRP A 391 -24.00 5.94 -29.03
C TRP A 391 -24.61 4.77 -29.78
N HIS A 392 -25.35 3.91 -29.09
CA HIS A 392 -26.01 2.77 -29.72
C HIS A 392 -26.98 3.25 -30.81
N PRO A 393 -26.85 2.82 -32.07
CA PRO A 393 -27.56 3.42 -33.21
C PRO A 393 -29.09 3.31 -33.12
N THR A 394 -29.60 2.23 -32.50
CA THR A 394 -31.06 1.99 -32.32
C THR A 394 -31.59 2.38 -30.95
N ASN A 395 -30.95 1.94 -29.86
CA ASN A 395 -31.46 2.12 -28.49
C ASN A 395 -31.18 3.51 -27.91
N TYR A 396 -30.09 4.14 -28.35
CA TYR A 396 -29.66 5.47 -27.95
C TYR A 396 -29.22 6.31 -29.16
N PRO A 397 -30.10 6.55 -30.18
CA PRO A 397 -29.71 7.30 -31.36
C PRO A 397 -29.24 8.70 -30.97
N ARG A 398 -28.07 9.13 -31.46
CA ARG A 398 -27.42 10.40 -31.07
C ARG A 398 -28.33 11.63 -31.11
N ASN A 399 -29.19 11.72 -32.12
CA ASN A 399 -30.15 12.81 -32.28
C ASN A 399 -31.25 12.78 -31.21
N GLU A 400 -31.71 11.61 -30.80
CA GLU A 400 -32.71 11.46 -29.74
C GLU A 400 -32.09 11.68 -28.36
N VAL A 401 -30.87 11.22 -28.13
CA VAL A 401 -30.10 11.54 -26.91
C VAL A 401 -29.94 13.04 -26.76
N ALA A 402 -29.56 13.76 -27.84
CA ALA A 402 -29.42 15.21 -27.81
C ALA A 402 -30.74 15.92 -27.42
N LYS A 403 -31.89 15.44 -27.92
CA LYS A 403 -33.21 15.97 -27.53
C LYS A 403 -33.53 15.67 -26.07
N PHE A 404 -33.25 14.46 -25.62
CA PHE A 404 -33.46 14.05 -24.23
C PHE A 404 -32.63 14.90 -23.26
N THR A 405 -31.32 15.05 -23.51
CA THR A 405 -30.42 15.90 -22.72
C THR A 405 -30.86 17.36 -22.75
N LYS A 406 -31.28 17.89 -23.91
CA LYS A 406 -31.84 19.24 -23.99
C LYS A 406 -33.06 19.42 -23.09
N LYS A 407 -34.00 18.47 -23.12
CA LYS A 407 -35.19 18.49 -22.25
C LYS A 407 -34.81 18.42 -20.76
N LEU A 408 -33.80 17.65 -20.38
CA LEU A 408 -33.30 17.65 -19.00
C LEU A 408 -32.80 19.04 -18.60
N HIS A 409 -31.95 19.65 -19.43
CA HIS A 409 -31.38 20.97 -19.17
C HIS A 409 -32.46 22.07 -19.10
N GLU A 410 -33.49 22.01 -19.96
CA GLU A 410 -34.67 22.91 -19.88
C GLU A 410 -35.43 22.78 -18.56
N ASN A 411 -35.29 21.64 -17.86
CA ASN A 411 -35.87 21.39 -16.54
C ASN A 411 -34.84 21.55 -15.40
N ASN A 412 -33.68 22.16 -15.65
CA ASN A 412 -32.57 22.30 -14.71
C ASN A 412 -32.05 20.96 -14.14
N GLN A 413 -32.11 19.89 -14.92
CA GLN A 413 -31.57 18.58 -14.58
C GLN A 413 -30.28 18.30 -15.35
N HIS A 414 -29.47 17.35 -14.86
CA HIS A 414 -28.18 16.99 -15.42
C HIS A 414 -28.18 15.54 -15.95
N TYR A 415 -27.27 15.27 -16.90
CA TYR A 415 -27.07 13.96 -17.49
C TYR A 415 -25.61 13.52 -17.35
N VAL A 416 -25.38 12.34 -16.79
CA VAL A 416 -24.04 11.76 -16.60
C VAL A 416 -23.99 10.39 -17.26
N VAL A 417 -22.85 10.06 -17.86
CA VAL A 417 -22.60 8.77 -18.51
C VAL A 417 -21.36 8.12 -17.90
N ILE A 418 -21.35 6.79 -17.83
CA ILE A 418 -20.13 6.04 -17.51
C ILE A 418 -19.13 6.13 -18.67
N VAL A 419 -17.83 6.07 -18.36
CA VAL A 419 -16.74 5.97 -19.34
C VAL A 419 -15.70 5.03 -18.76
N ASP A 420 -15.22 4.07 -19.55
CA ASP A 420 -14.22 3.11 -19.13
C ASP A 420 -12.82 3.48 -19.65
N PRO A 421 -11.74 2.95 -19.03
CA PRO A 421 -10.38 3.22 -19.49
C PRO A 421 -9.92 2.31 -20.64
N ALA A 422 -10.55 1.15 -20.82
CA ALA A 422 -10.14 0.13 -21.78
C ALA A 422 -10.79 0.36 -23.15
N ILE A 423 -9.97 0.55 -24.18
CA ILE A 423 -10.44 0.82 -25.54
C ILE A 423 -10.42 -0.44 -26.38
N LYS A 424 -11.56 -0.80 -26.99
CA LYS A 424 -11.68 -1.96 -27.88
C LYS A 424 -10.72 -1.88 -29.07
N ILE A 425 -10.04 -2.98 -29.35
CA ILE A 425 -9.21 -3.13 -30.56
C ILE A 425 -10.14 -3.40 -31.76
N GLU A 426 -10.44 -2.37 -32.54
CA GLU A 426 -11.34 -2.47 -33.70
C GLU A 426 -10.95 -1.46 -34.78
N ALA A 427 -10.87 -1.90 -36.04
CA ALA A 427 -10.60 -1.00 -37.16
C ALA A 427 -11.80 -0.06 -37.40
N LYS A 428 -11.53 1.18 -37.84
CA LYS A 428 -12.52 2.25 -38.05
C LYS A 428 -13.19 2.75 -36.76
N TYR A 429 -12.68 2.36 -35.60
CA TYR A 429 -13.06 2.93 -34.31
C TYR A 429 -12.09 4.05 -33.94
N MET A 430 -12.56 5.29 -34.09
CA MET A 430 -11.72 6.49 -33.94
C MET A 430 -10.92 6.53 -32.64
N ALA A 431 -11.51 6.15 -31.50
CA ALA A 431 -10.83 6.19 -30.21
C ALA A 431 -9.62 5.25 -30.18
N TYR A 432 -9.74 4.07 -30.79
CA TYR A 432 -8.63 3.13 -30.92
C TYR A 432 -7.59 3.64 -31.92
N GLU A 433 -7.99 4.03 -33.13
CA GLU A 433 -7.06 4.48 -34.17
C GLU A 433 -6.24 5.72 -33.75
N GLU A 434 -6.88 6.69 -33.09
CA GLU A 434 -6.18 7.86 -32.58
C GLU A 434 -5.30 7.52 -31.37
N GLY A 435 -5.72 6.57 -30.52
CA GLY A 435 -4.90 6.06 -29.43
C GLY A 435 -3.61 5.41 -29.91
N VAL A 436 -3.69 4.56 -30.94
CA VAL A 436 -2.52 3.94 -31.60
C VAL A 436 -1.64 5.01 -32.23
N LYS A 437 -2.23 5.92 -33.02
CA LYS A 437 -1.49 6.98 -33.71
C LYS A 437 -0.72 7.90 -32.75
N ARG A 438 -1.27 8.16 -31.56
CA ARG A 438 -0.64 8.98 -30.51
C ARG A 438 0.30 8.17 -29.61
N GLY A 439 0.29 6.84 -29.68
CA GLY A 439 1.12 5.97 -28.85
C GLY A 439 0.82 6.07 -27.36
N ILE A 440 -0.45 6.18 -26.96
CA ILE A 440 -0.86 6.47 -25.57
C ILE A 440 -1.23 5.24 -24.74
N PHE A 441 -1.22 4.04 -25.32
CA PHE A 441 -1.52 2.81 -24.58
C PHE A 441 -0.32 2.33 -23.76
N ILE A 442 -0.62 1.62 -22.67
CA ILE A 442 0.41 1.01 -21.81
C ILE A 442 1.16 -0.05 -22.63
N LYS A 443 2.50 -0.04 -22.51
CA LYS A 443 3.39 -0.95 -23.24
C LYS A 443 3.89 -2.09 -22.35
N ASN A 444 4.09 -3.27 -22.94
CA ASN A 444 4.80 -4.38 -22.31
C ASN A 444 6.32 -4.14 -22.34
N THR A 445 7.11 -5.09 -21.82
CA THR A 445 8.58 -5.02 -21.80
C THR A 445 9.24 -5.04 -23.18
N GLU A 446 8.51 -5.46 -24.22
CA GLU A 446 8.95 -5.50 -25.62
C GLU A 446 8.57 -4.22 -26.39
N GLY A 447 7.85 -3.28 -25.75
CA GLY A 447 7.40 -2.03 -26.35
C GLY A 447 6.07 -2.12 -27.11
N GLU A 448 5.37 -3.25 -27.03
CA GLU A 448 4.08 -3.49 -27.66
C GLU A 448 2.91 -3.11 -26.73
N ASP A 449 1.74 -2.78 -27.29
CA ASP A 449 0.55 -2.46 -26.48
C ASP A 449 0.11 -3.67 -25.65
N ILE A 450 -0.13 -3.47 -24.35
CA ILE A 450 -0.71 -4.51 -23.50
C ILE A 450 -2.17 -4.73 -23.89
N VAL A 451 -2.54 -5.99 -24.11
CA VAL A 451 -3.89 -6.41 -24.43
C VAL A 451 -4.53 -7.10 -23.23
N GLY A 452 -5.69 -6.60 -22.81
CA GLY A 452 -6.53 -7.17 -21.76
C GLY A 452 -7.92 -7.55 -22.28
N LYS A 453 -8.82 -7.90 -21.37
CA LYS A 453 -10.23 -8.14 -21.65
C LYS A 453 -11.10 -7.38 -20.66
N SER A 454 -12.08 -6.65 -21.16
CA SER A 454 -13.09 -5.93 -20.39
C SER A 454 -14.46 -6.10 -21.06
N TRP A 455 -15.37 -5.12 -20.94
CA TRP A 455 -16.71 -5.16 -21.53
C TRP A 455 -16.75 -5.28 -23.05
N PRO A 456 -16.08 -4.43 -23.85
CA PRO A 456 -16.18 -4.45 -25.32
C PRO A 456 -15.33 -5.51 -26.03
#